data_AF-A0A965P4D7-F1
#
_entry.id   AF-A0A965P4D7-F1
#
_cell.length_a   1.000
_cell.length_b   1.000
_cell.length_c   1.000
_cell.angle_alpha   90.00
_cell.angle_beta   90.00
_cell.angle_gamma   90.00
#
_symmetry.space_group_name_H-M   'P 1'
#
loop_
_entity.id
_entity.type
_entity.pdbx_description
1 polymer ?
#
loop_
_entity_poly.entity_id
_entity_poly.type
_entity_poly.pdbx_seq_one_letter_code
_entity_poly.pdbx_strand_id
1 'polypeptide(L)' 'MALQAAITATAHAGETLAALVWRVLGRSSGAVEQILDANPGLALIAEALPEGTVITIPAAADAAAAPDVVMVQLWD' A
#
# COMPACT_ATOMS: atom_id res chain seq x y z
N MET A 1 13.75 10.43 16.69
CA MET A 1 13.15 10.85 15.41
C MET A 1 13.29 9.65 14.46
N ALA A 2 12.26 8.81 14.35
CA ALA A 2 12.31 7.69 13.43
C ALA A 2 12.17 8.24 12.01
N LEU A 3 13.16 8.03 11.13
CA LEU A 3 12.96 8.24 9.70
C LEU A 3 11.95 7.17 9.25
N GLN A 4 10.70 7.57 9.04
CA GLN A 4 9.74 6.72 8.32
C GLN A 4 10.24 6.61 6.88
N ALA A 5 10.84 5.47 6.52
CA ALA A 5 11.32 5.22 5.16
C ALA A 5 10.12 5.02 4.23
N ALA A 6 9.87 5.96 3.32
CA ALA A 6 8.92 5.73 2.22
C ALA A 6 9.59 4.84 1.17
N ILE A 7 8.83 3.87 0.64
CA ILE A 7 9.27 3.06 -0.49
C ILE A 7 8.57 3.56 -1.74
N THR A 8 9.25 3.49 -2.88
CA THR A 8 8.68 3.85 -4.18
C THR A 8 8.42 2.58 -4.98
N ALA A 9 7.22 2.48 -5.56
CA ALA A 9 6.84 1.38 -6.41
C ALA A 9 6.41 1.87 -7.78
N THR A 10 6.77 1.12 -8.81
CA THR A 10 6.37 1.41 -10.19
C THR A 10 5.25 0.48 -10.61
N ALA A 11 4.21 1.03 -11.24
CA ALA A 11 3.07 0.29 -11.73
C ALA A 11 3.36 -0.44 -13.05
N HIS A 12 2.80 -1.64 -13.19
CA HIS A 12 2.70 -2.32 -14.47
C HIS A 12 1.50 -1.80 -15.28
N ALA A 13 1.51 -2.03 -16.60
CA ALA A 13 0.45 -1.58 -17.49
C ALA A 13 -0.92 -2.12 -17.06
N GLY A 14 -1.86 -1.21 -16.74
CA GLY A 14 -3.22 -1.58 -16.32
C GLY A 14 -3.28 -2.21 -14.92
N GLU A 15 -2.22 -2.12 -14.12
CA GLU A 15 -2.21 -2.63 -12.75
C GLU A 15 -3.16 -1.81 -11.87
N THR A 16 -3.89 -2.47 -10.97
CA THR A 16 -4.69 -1.75 -9.96
C THR A 16 -3.81 -1.32 -8.79
N LEU A 17 -4.20 -0.25 -8.10
CA LEU A 17 -3.55 0.18 -6.88
C LEU A 17 -3.53 -0.95 -5.83
N ALA A 18 -4.62 -1.69 -5.70
CA ALA A 18 -4.68 -2.83 -4.79
C ALA A 18 -3.67 -3.94 -5.16
N ALA A 19 -3.48 -4.22 -6.45
CA ALA A 19 -2.50 -5.21 -6.92
C ALA A 19 -1.06 -4.75 -6.67
N LEU A 20 -0.74 -3.48 -6.94
CA LEU A 20 0.56 -2.90 -6.65
C LEU A 20 0.86 -2.92 -5.14
N VAL A 21 -0.11 -2.52 -4.32
CA VAL A 21 0.01 -2.53 -2.85
C VAL A 21 0.22 -3.95 -2.35
N TRP A 22 -0.54 -4.92 -2.85
CA TRP A 22 -0.34 -6.32 -2.51
C TRP A 22 1.04 -6.84 -2.94
N ARG A 23 1.52 -6.49 -4.13
CA ARG A 23 2.83 -6.90 -4.64
C ARG A 23 3.98 -6.36 -3.80
N VAL A 24 3.85 -5.12 -3.32
CA VAL A 24 4.92 -4.43 -2.60
C VAL A 24 4.88 -4.70 -1.10
N LEU A 25 3.68 -4.69 -0.50
CA LEU A 25 3.48 -4.83 0.95
C LEU A 25 3.08 -6.24 1.37
N GLY A 26 2.59 -7.08 0.45
CA GLY A 26 2.07 -8.43 0.73
C GLY A 26 0.65 -8.47 1.31
N ARG A 27 -0.05 -7.32 1.36
CA ARG A 27 -1.31 -7.12 2.08
C ARG A 27 -1.95 -5.78 1.68
N SER A 28 -3.28 -5.66 1.77
CA SER A 28 -4.03 -4.51 1.22
C SER A 28 -4.89 -3.72 2.21
N SER A 29 -5.04 -4.17 3.47
CA SER A 29 -5.93 -3.51 4.44
C SER A 29 -5.29 -2.25 5.05
N GLY A 30 -5.97 -1.10 4.96
CA GLY A 30 -5.61 0.16 5.65
C GLY A 30 -4.43 0.97 5.08
N ALA A 31 -3.79 0.46 4.03
CA ALA A 31 -2.66 1.12 3.36
C ALA A 31 -3.10 2.08 2.25
N VAL A 32 -4.28 1.85 1.64
CA VAL A 32 -4.72 2.56 0.42
C VAL A 32 -4.96 4.04 0.70
N GLU A 33 -5.64 4.38 1.80
CA GLU A 33 -5.97 5.76 2.16
C GLU A 33 -4.72 6.61 2.34
N GLN A 34 -3.71 6.04 3.00
CA GLN A 34 -2.43 6.72 3.24
C GLN A 34 -1.62 6.89 1.96
N ILE A 35 -1.72 5.93 1.03
CA ILE A 35 -1.10 6.05 -0.29
C ILE A 35 -1.84 7.11 -1.13
N LEU A 36 -3.17 7.19 -1.07
CA LEU A 36 -3.92 8.22 -1.77
C LEU A 36 -3.62 9.62 -1.25
N ASP A 37 -3.48 9.79 0.08
CA ASP A 37 -3.10 11.06 0.68
C ASP A 37 -1.68 11.49 0.26
N ALA A 38 -0.75 10.55 0.20
CA ALA A 38 0.62 10.79 -0.25
C ALA A 38 0.77 10.99 -1.77
N ASN A 39 -0.24 10.65 -2.58
CA ASN A 39 -0.21 10.75 -4.05
C ASN A 39 -1.48 11.43 -4.58
N PRO A 40 -1.54 12.78 -4.56
CA PRO A 40 -2.70 13.53 -5.06
C PRO A 40 -3.00 13.19 -6.52
N GLY A 41 -4.27 12.91 -6.83
CA GLY A 41 -4.73 12.54 -8.18
C GLY A 41 -4.63 11.06 -8.52
N LEU A 42 -3.95 10.25 -7.69
CA LEU A 42 -3.86 8.79 -7.89
C LEU A 42 -5.22 8.11 -7.84
N ALA A 43 -6.15 8.62 -7.03
CA ALA A 43 -7.51 8.09 -6.90
C ALA A 43 -8.28 8.04 -8.24
N LEU A 44 -7.95 8.93 -9.18
CA LEU A 44 -8.62 8.99 -10.49
C LEU A 44 -8.19 7.85 -11.43
N ILE A 45 -7.04 7.23 -11.17
CA ILE A 45 -6.43 6.19 -12.01
C ILE A 45 -6.13 4.90 -11.23
N ALA A 46 -6.61 4.79 -9.99
CA ALA A 46 -6.31 3.68 -9.09
C ALA A 46 -6.81 2.31 -9.60
N GLU A 47 -7.81 2.29 -10.48
CA GLU A 47 -8.34 1.06 -11.10
C GLU A 47 -7.52 0.58 -12.31
N ALA A 48 -6.76 1.46 -12.95
CA ALA A 48 -5.99 1.13 -14.14
C ALA A 48 -4.80 2.09 -14.25
N LEU A 49 -3.69 1.73 -13.59
CA LEU A 49 -2.49 2.54 -13.59
C LEU A 49 -1.79 2.44 -14.95
N PRO A 50 -1.41 3.58 -15.56
CA PRO A 50 -0.50 3.57 -16.70
C PRO A 50 0.81 2.88 -16.34
N GLU A 51 1.44 2.23 -17.32
CA GLU A 51 2.75 1.63 -17.12
C GLU A 51 3.78 2.69 -16.70
N GLY A 52 4.67 2.33 -15.77
CA GLY A 52 5.69 3.26 -15.30
C GLY A 52 5.18 4.30 -14.29
N THR A 53 3.90 4.26 -13.89
CA THR A 53 3.39 5.17 -12.86
C THR A 53 4.14 4.95 -11.54
N VAL A 54 4.78 6.00 -11.05
CA VAL A 54 5.56 5.98 -9.81
C VAL A 54 4.63 6.34 -8.65
N ILE A 55 4.52 5.43 -7.68
CA ILE A 55 3.69 5.58 -6.49
C ILE A 55 4.58 5.63 -5.25
N THR A 56 4.35 6.65 -4.43
CA THR A 56 5.01 6.77 -3.12
C THR A 56 4.21 6.01 -2.09
N ILE A 57 4.81 5.03 -1.43
CA ILE A 57 4.17 4.28 -0.35
C ILE A 57 4.79 4.79 0.98
N PRO A 58 4.04 5.57 1.78
CA PRO A 58 4.55 6.07 3.05
C PRO A 58 4.71 4.92 4.04
N ALA A 59 5.73 4.95 4.91
CA ALA A 59 5.92 3.90 5.92
C ALA A 59 4.73 3.75 6.89
N ALA A 60 3.89 4.78 7.03
CA ALA A 60 2.65 4.68 7.79
C ALA A 60 1.63 3.73 7.12
N ALA A 61 1.65 3.62 5.78
CA ALA A 61 0.86 2.64 5.04
C ALA A 61 1.33 1.20 5.29
N ASP A 62 2.63 0.99 5.44
CA ASP A 62 3.19 -0.31 5.82
C ASP A 62 2.79 -0.68 7.26
N ALA A 63 2.90 0.28 8.19
CA ALA A 63 2.55 0.09 9.59
C ALA A 63 1.05 -0.17 9.82
N ALA A 64 0.14 0.49 9.09
CA ALA A 64 -1.30 0.25 9.20
C ALA A 64 -1.72 -1.09 8.61
N ALA A 65 -0.91 -1.66 7.71
CA ALA A 65 -1.12 -3.00 7.22
C ALA A 65 -0.68 -4.08 8.23
N ALA A 66 -0.01 -3.71 9.34
CA ALA A 66 0.31 -4.63 10.45
C ALA A 66 -0.96 -5.34 10.93
N PRO A 67 -0.98 -6.69 10.95
CA PRO A 67 -2.14 -7.38 11.47
C PRO A 67 -2.26 -7.08 12.96
N ASP A 68 -3.45 -6.65 13.38
CA ASP A 68 -3.93 -6.81 14.74
C ASP A 68 -4.13 -8.32 14.96
N VAL A 69 -3.04 -9.08 15.05
CA VAL A 69 -3.10 -10.51 15.37
C VAL A 69 -3.45 -10.59 16.84
N VAL A 70 -4.76 -10.55 17.13
CA VAL A 70 -5.26 -11.16 18.34
C VAL A 70 -4.87 -12.63 18.22
N MET A 71 -3.83 -13.05 18.94
CA MET A 71 -3.45 -14.46 19.05
C MET A 71 -4.62 -15.21 19.70
N VAL A 72 -5.51 -15.73 18.87
CA VAL A 72 -6.44 -16.77 19.27
C VAL A 72 -5.63 -18.06 19.32
N GLN A 73 -5.31 -18.49 20.55
CA GLN A 73 -4.84 -19.84 20.81
C GLN A 73 -6.04 -20.76 20.60
N LEU A 74 -6.00 -21.57 19.54
CA LEU A 74 -7.08 -22.49 19.15
C LEU A 74 -7.01 -23.84 19.89
N TRP A 75 -6.19 -23.94 20.93
CA TRP A 75 -5.92 -25.19 21.64
C TRP A 75 -6.00 -24.99 23.16
N ASP A 76 -6.54 -25.99 23.86
CA ASP A 76 -6.30 -26.30 25.29
C ASP A 76 -5.27 -27.44 25.37
#